data_AF-A0A350UUM6-F1
#
_entry.id   AF-A0A350UUM6-F1
#
_cell.length_a   1.000
_cell.length_b   1.000
_cell.length_c   1.000
_cell.angle_alpha   90.00
_cell.angle_beta   90.00
_cell.angle_gamma   90.00
#
_symmetry.space_group_name_H-M   'P 1'
#
loop_
_entity.id
_entity.type
_entity.pdbx_description
1 polymer ?
#
loop_
_entity_poly.entity_id
_entity_poly.type
_entity_poly.pdbx_seq_one_letter_code
_entity_poly.pdbx_strand_id
1 'polypeptide(L)'
;MSTTDPFESPTHGANPIDEQAQKKRKLWRNLFLLTLCVSLLLIGIFWLPVKLVQMEKFASSSSVNLPKKGVASAIDPTLAQPVKSLSPSDLLETKLTVVNASSEDNWVYFDFSRGEVVNIHDKSSIEWDLAFRRSKVISNGGATNKFGKAGLINLGSLDFDQVTEVPLDNYVQDKATRTETENPILLKWYRYNYLTHKLSAKSNTYAVRTANSKFVKVKFLDFYCANKETGCIKMQYVYQDNGSNHLTKSASSNIPPA
;
A
#
# COMPACT_ATOMS: atom_id res chain seq x y z
N MET A 1 -84.35 37.26 3.91
CA MET A 1 -84.21 37.48 2.46
C MET A 1 -83.15 38.55 2.30
N SER A 2 -81.95 38.32 1.78
CA SER A 2 -81.34 37.23 1.00
C SER A 2 -79.80 37.35 1.19
N THR A 3 -79.03 36.27 1.44
CA THR A 3 -78.20 35.50 0.47
C THR A 3 -77.18 36.42 -0.25
N THR A 4 -75.83 36.26 -0.18
CA THR A 4 -74.97 35.12 -0.57
C THR A 4 -73.48 35.43 -0.23
N ASP A 5 -72.67 34.38 -0.01
CA ASP A 5 -71.21 34.33 0.21
C ASP A 5 -70.33 34.64 -1.05
N PRO A 6 -69.07 34.14 -1.22
CA PRO A 6 -67.79 34.82 -0.95
C PRO A 6 -66.87 34.89 -2.20
N PHE A 7 -65.97 35.87 -2.30
CA PHE A 7 -64.99 35.99 -3.40
C PHE A 7 -63.71 36.62 -2.81
N GLU A 8 -62.47 36.25 -3.14
CA GLU A 8 -61.88 35.31 -4.09
C GLU A 8 -60.37 35.25 -3.72
N SER A 9 -59.72 34.08 -3.80
CA SER A 9 -58.26 33.97 -3.61
C SER A 9 -57.53 34.58 -4.81
N PRO A 10 -56.47 35.41 -4.63
CA PRO A 10 -55.75 35.94 -5.77
C PRO A 10 -54.85 34.84 -6.37
N THR A 11 -55.16 34.45 -7.60
CA THR A 11 -54.28 33.68 -8.46
C THR A 11 -53.05 34.51 -8.81
N HIS A 12 -51.87 34.02 -8.42
CA HIS A 12 -50.58 34.60 -8.82
C HIS A 12 -50.41 34.46 -10.35
N GLY A 13 -50.75 35.51 -11.10
CA GLY A 13 -50.31 35.68 -12.48
C GLY A 13 -48.81 35.93 -12.52
N ALA A 14 -48.06 35.06 -13.20
CA ALA A 14 -46.62 35.22 -13.38
C ALA A 14 -46.31 36.50 -14.18
N ASN A 15 -45.48 37.38 -13.61
CA ASN A 15 -45.08 38.62 -14.25
C ASN A 15 -44.28 38.34 -15.55
N PRO A 16 -44.53 39.05 -16.66
CA PRO A 16 -43.86 38.82 -17.95
C PRO A 16 -42.33 38.97 -17.92
N ILE A 17 -41.79 39.62 -16.89
CA ILE A 17 -40.35 39.77 -16.64
C ILE A 17 -39.70 38.44 -16.21
N ASP A 18 -40.41 37.60 -15.46
CA ASP A 18 -39.91 36.31 -14.99
C ASP A 18 -39.85 35.27 -16.12
N GLU A 19 -40.85 35.27 -17.01
CA GLU A 19 -40.89 34.33 -18.14
C GLU A 19 -39.74 34.56 -19.14
N GLN A 20 -39.39 35.82 -19.41
CA GLN A 20 -38.23 36.14 -20.27
C GLN A 20 -36.90 35.75 -19.62
N ALA A 21 -36.76 35.93 -18.31
CA ALA A 21 -35.56 35.53 -17.58
C ALA A 21 -35.38 34.00 -17.58
N GLN A 22 -36.47 33.25 -17.43
CA GLN A 22 -36.47 31.79 -17.51
C GLN A 22 -36.15 31.27 -18.91
N LYS A 23 -36.69 31.89 -19.97
CA LYS A 23 -36.35 31.56 -21.37
C LYS A 23 -34.86 31.80 -21.65
N LYS A 24 -34.31 32.92 -21.18
CA LYS A 24 -32.86 33.20 -21.28
C LYS A 24 -32.04 32.13 -20.54
N ARG A 25 -32.36 31.79 -19.30
CA ARG A 25 -31.65 30.74 -18.54
C ARG A 25 -31.69 29.38 -19.24
N LYS A 26 -32.83 29.00 -19.83
CA LYS A 26 -32.97 27.75 -20.59
C LYS A 26 -32.11 27.76 -21.87
N LEU A 27 -32.07 28.87 -22.60
CA LEU A 27 -31.20 29.06 -23.76
C LEU A 27 -29.72 28.94 -23.39
N TRP A 28 -29.29 29.61 -22.31
CA TRP A 28 -27.89 29.54 -21.84
C TRP A 28 -27.49 28.14 -21.38
N ARG A 29 -28.39 27.41 -20.70
CA ARG A 29 -28.15 26.02 -20.31
C ARG A 29 -28.00 25.10 -21.54
N ASN A 30 -28.86 25.28 -22.54
CA ASN A 30 -28.79 24.49 -23.77
C ASN A 30 -27.53 24.80 -24.57
N LEU A 31 -27.12 26.08 -24.64
CA LEU A 31 -25.89 26.49 -25.30
C LEU A 31 -24.65 25.93 -24.58
N PHE A 32 -24.63 25.98 -23.25
CA PHE A 32 -23.56 25.39 -22.44
C PHE A 32 -23.45 23.88 -22.65
N LEU A 33 -24.57 23.15 -22.66
CA LEU A 33 -24.58 21.71 -22.93
C LEU A 33 -24.09 21.37 -24.34
N LEU A 34 -24.49 22.17 -25.35
CA LEU A 34 -24.01 22.00 -26.72
C LEU A 34 -22.49 22.20 -26.80
N THR A 35 -21.96 23.27 -26.21
CA THR A 35 -20.52 23.54 -26.18
C THR A 35 -19.75 22.44 -25.44
N LEU A 36 -20.29 21.92 -24.33
CA LEU A 36 -19.70 20.82 -23.59
C LEU A 36 -19.66 19.53 -24.42
N CYS A 37 -20.75 19.17 -25.10
CA CYS A 37 -20.80 18.00 -25.99
C CYS A 37 -19.81 18.11 -27.14
N VAL A 38 -19.69 19.29 -27.78
CA VAL A 38 -18.72 19.51 -28.86
C VAL A 38 -17.28 19.38 -28.34
N SER A 39 -16.99 19.91 -27.14
CA SER A 39 -15.65 19.77 -26.55
C SER A 39 -15.27 18.32 -26.27
N LEU A 40 -16.20 17.51 -25.74
CA LEU A 40 -15.97 16.09 -25.49
C LEU A 40 -15.79 15.28 -26.79
N LEU A 41 -16.54 15.61 -27.84
CA LEU A 41 -16.36 15.00 -29.15
C LEU A 41 -14.98 15.31 -29.74
N LEU A 42 -14.52 16.56 -29.66
CA LEU A 42 -13.20 16.96 -30.16
C LEU A 42 -12.07 16.30 -29.37
N ILE A 43 -12.18 16.19 -28.04
CA ILE A 43 -11.22 15.48 -27.20
C ILE A 43 -11.20 13.99 -27.57
N GLY A 44 -12.36 13.38 -27.76
CA GLY A 44 -12.49 11.98 -28.21
C GLY A 44 -11.81 11.74 -29.55
N ILE A 45 -12.12 12.55 -30.57
CA ILE A 45 -11.54 12.44 -31.91
C ILE A 45 -10.01 12.63 -31.88
N PHE A 46 -9.50 13.50 -31.01
CA PHE A 46 -8.05 13.74 -30.89
C PHE A 46 -7.31 12.64 -30.11
N TRP A 47 -7.91 12.07 -29.05
CA TRP A 47 -7.25 11.08 -28.19
C TRP A 47 -7.46 9.62 -28.61
N LEU A 48 -8.58 9.27 -29.25
CA LEU A 48 -8.82 7.91 -29.72
C LEU A 48 -7.75 7.37 -30.69
N PRO A 49 -7.30 8.10 -31.73
CA PRO A 49 -6.32 7.56 -32.68
C PRO A 49 -4.96 7.29 -32.01
N VAL A 50 -4.54 8.12 -31.05
CA VAL A 50 -3.28 7.93 -30.30
C VAL A 50 -3.34 6.66 -29.44
N LYS A 51 -4.47 6.41 -28.77
CA LYS A 51 -4.68 5.21 -27.95
C LYS A 51 -4.78 3.92 -28.77
N LEU A 52 -5.40 3.96 -29.95
CA LEU A 52 -5.55 2.80 -30.83
C LEU A 52 -4.20 2.36 -31.42
N VAL A 53 -3.35 3.29 -31.87
CA VAL A 53 -1.99 2.98 -32.36
C VAL A 53 -1.11 2.37 -31.26
N GLN A 54 -1.32 2.77 -30.01
CA GLN A 54 -0.59 2.21 -28.87
C GLN A 54 -1.02 0.76 -28.57
N MET A 55 -2.28 0.40 -28.79
CA MET A 55 -2.80 -0.98 -28.60
C MET A 55 -2.34 -1.93 -29.71
N GLU A 56 -2.18 -1.47 -30.96
CA GLU A 56 -1.63 -2.30 -32.04
C GLU A 56 -0.17 -2.73 -31.79
N LYS A 57 0.64 -1.87 -31.15
CA LYS A 57 2.02 -2.22 -30.74
C LYS A 57 2.07 -3.31 -29.67
N PHE A 58 1.04 -3.41 -28.82
CA PHE A 58 0.92 -4.49 -27.84
C PHE A 58 0.38 -5.79 -28.47
N ALA A 59 -0.49 -5.70 -29.47
CA ALA A 59 -1.04 -6.87 -30.17
C ALA A 59 -0.03 -7.52 -31.16
N SER A 60 0.92 -6.74 -31.68
CA SER A 60 1.96 -7.21 -32.62
C SER A 60 3.28 -7.64 -31.95
N SER A 61 3.38 -7.49 -30.63
CA SER A 61 4.54 -7.99 -29.87
C SER A 61 4.40 -9.51 -29.69
N SER A 62 5.04 -10.27 -30.57
CA SER A 62 5.15 -11.73 -30.49
C SER A 62 5.88 -12.14 -29.22
N SER A 63 5.11 -12.45 -28.18
CA SER A 63 5.64 -12.94 -26.91
C SER A 63 5.70 -14.46 -26.92
N VAL A 64 6.68 -15.06 -27.61
CA VAL A 64 7.10 -16.45 -27.37
C VAL A 64 8.57 -16.63 -27.74
N ASN A 65 9.46 -16.69 -26.74
CA ASN A 65 10.63 -17.55 -26.78
C ASN A 65 10.55 -18.48 -25.58
N LEU A 66 9.87 -19.61 -25.76
CA LEU A 66 9.99 -20.78 -24.89
C LEU A 66 11.08 -21.69 -25.49
N PRO A 67 12.16 -22.03 -24.78
CA PRO A 67 12.95 -23.18 -25.17
C PRO A 67 12.19 -24.46 -24.78
N LYS A 68 11.92 -25.29 -25.79
CA LYS A 68 11.46 -26.68 -25.62
C LYS A 68 12.54 -27.50 -24.91
N LYS A 69 12.06 -28.39 -24.05
CA LYS A 69 12.74 -29.52 -23.41
C LYS A 69 13.70 -30.26 -24.36
N GLY A 70 14.96 -30.38 -23.94
CA GLY A 70 15.85 -31.51 -24.22
C GLY A 70 16.63 -31.51 -25.54
N VAL A 71 17.77 -30.80 -25.57
CA VAL A 71 18.99 -31.25 -26.28
C VAL A 71 20.19 -30.82 -25.44
N ALA A 72 21.01 -31.81 -25.06
CA ALA A 72 22.26 -31.59 -24.36
C ALA A 72 23.23 -30.80 -25.26
N SER A 73 23.71 -29.67 -24.78
CA SER A 73 25.00 -29.12 -25.22
C SER A 73 25.90 -29.10 -23.99
N ALA A 74 26.99 -29.86 -24.10
CA ALA A 74 28.05 -29.92 -23.13
C ALA A 74 28.60 -28.51 -22.87
N ILE A 75 28.60 -28.11 -21.61
CA ILE A 75 29.31 -26.93 -21.14
C ILE A 75 30.31 -27.42 -20.08
N ASP A 76 31.57 -27.33 -20.49
CA ASP A 76 32.80 -27.12 -19.71
C ASP A 76 32.69 -27.21 -18.16
N PRO A 77 33.30 -28.21 -17.50
CA PRO A 77 33.25 -28.35 -16.06
C PRO A 77 34.41 -27.58 -15.42
N THR A 78 34.30 -26.26 -15.26
CA THR A 78 35.20 -25.52 -14.36
C THR A 78 34.47 -24.29 -13.80
N LEU A 79 34.37 -24.24 -12.46
CA LEU A 79 33.76 -23.20 -11.59
C LEU A 79 32.31 -23.40 -11.10
N ALA A 80 31.87 -24.65 -10.85
CA ALA A 80 30.75 -24.90 -9.95
C ALA A 80 31.24 -24.85 -8.48
N GLN A 81 31.22 -23.68 -7.86
CA GLN A 81 31.20 -23.59 -6.40
C GLN A 81 29.86 -24.15 -5.90
N PRO A 82 29.83 -24.91 -4.79
CA PRO A 82 28.60 -25.53 -4.33
C PRO A 82 27.68 -24.46 -3.74
N VAL A 83 26.56 -24.18 -4.43
CA VAL A 83 25.43 -23.49 -3.81
C VAL A 83 24.88 -24.42 -2.74
N LYS A 84 25.25 -24.16 -1.49
CA LYS A 84 24.69 -24.85 -0.33
C LYS A 84 23.18 -24.62 -0.36
N SER A 85 22.39 -25.63 -0.69
CA SER A 85 20.93 -25.54 -0.60
C SER A 85 20.57 -25.40 0.88
N LEU A 86 20.23 -24.19 1.31
CA LEU A 86 19.73 -23.93 2.66
C LEU A 86 18.41 -24.69 2.83
N SER A 87 18.35 -25.53 3.87
CA SER A 87 17.12 -26.22 4.26
C SER A 87 16.20 -25.23 4.98
N PRO A 88 14.86 -25.31 4.87
CA PRO A 88 13.92 -24.47 5.63
C PRO A 88 14.17 -24.47 7.15
N SER A 89 14.86 -25.47 7.68
CA SER A 89 15.29 -25.57 9.09
C SER A 89 16.28 -24.50 9.54
N ASP A 90 17.00 -23.90 8.59
CA ASP A 90 18.11 -22.97 8.84
C ASP A 90 17.63 -21.52 8.96
N LEU A 91 16.35 -21.23 8.67
CA LEU A 91 15.77 -19.89 8.83
C LEU A 91 15.45 -19.61 10.30
N LEU A 92 15.56 -18.35 10.70
CA LEU A 92 14.97 -17.87 11.94
C LEU A 92 13.44 -18.06 11.89
N GLU A 93 12.84 -18.18 13.07
CA GLU A 93 11.40 -18.45 13.19
C GLU A 93 10.56 -17.34 12.54
N THR A 94 9.63 -17.74 11.66
CA THR A 94 8.61 -16.85 11.11
C THR A 94 7.47 -16.70 12.13
N LYS A 95 7.29 -15.46 12.60
CA LYS A 95 6.21 -15.09 13.50
C LYS A 95 5.03 -14.55 12.71
N LEU A 96 3.82 -14.90 13.12
CA LEU A 96 2.56 -14.39 12.57
C LEU A 96 1.83 -13.61 13.65
N THR A 97 1.42 -12.38 13.34
CA THR A 97 0.71 -11.53 14.30
C THR A 97 -0.41 -10.74 13.63
N VAL A 98 -1.37 -10.30 14.46
CA VAL A 98 -2.48 -9.44 14.07
C VAL A 98 -2.49 -8.23 15.00
N VAL A 99 -2.33 -7.04 14.43
CA VAL A 99 -2.37 -5.77 15.17
C VAL A 99 -3.72 -5.10 14.93
N ASN A 100 -4.54 -4.96 15.98
CA ASN A 100 -5.79 -4.22 15.87
C ASN A 100 -5.53 -2.71 15.95
N ALA A 101 -5.50 -2.05 14.79
CA ALA A 101 -5.37 -0.62 14.61
C ALA A 101 -6.62 -0.03 13.92
N SER A 102 -7.82 -0.51 14.27
CA SER A 102 -9.08 -0.06 13.67
C SER A 102 -9.44 1.39 13.99
N SER A 103 -8.83 1.99 15.02
CA SER A 103 -9.03 3.38 15.42
C SER A 103 -8.57 4.37 14.35
N GLU A 104 -9.35 5.42 14.13
CA GLU A 104 -9.00 6.51 13.20
C GLU A 104 -8.05 7.54 13.82
N ASP A 105 -8.07 7.65 15.16
CA ASP A 105 -7.35 8.67 15.90
C ASP A 105 -6.07 8.12 16.53
N ASN A 106 -6.13 6.91 17.08
CA ASN A 106 -5.07 6.36 17.91
C ASN A 106 -4.10 5.50 17.11
N TRP A 107 -2.80 5.69 17.39
CA TRP A 107 -1.74 4.84 16.89
C TRP A 107 -1.54 3.64 17.82
N VAL A 108 -1.32 2.48 17.22
CA VAL A 108 -0.97 1.24 17.91
C VAL A 108 0.47 0.90 17.60
N TYR A 109 1.30 0.83 18.64
CA TYR A 109 2.74 0.67 18.53
C TYR A 109 3.13 -0.80 18.65
N PHE A 110 4.06 -1.25 17.82
CA PHE A 110 4.53 -2.63 17.76
C PHE A 110 6.05 -2.68 17.85
N ASP A 111 6.57 -3.64 18.60
CA ASP A 111 8.00 -3.91 18.76
C ASP A 111 8.30 -5.32 18.25
N PHE A 112 9.23 -5.43 17.29
CA PHE A 112 9.56 -6.73 16.70
C PHE A 112 10.34 -7.63 17.66
N SER A 113 11.08 -7.04 18.61
CA SER A 113 11.89 -7.79 19.55
C SER A 113 11.03 -8.55 20.56
N ARG A 114 10.04 -7.89 21.17
CA ARG A 114 9.00 -8.54 21.99
C ARG A 114 7.98 -9.30 21.16
N GLY A 115 7.71 -8.84 19.93
CA GLY A 115 6.74 -9.43 19.02
C GLY A 115 5.28 -9.14 19.36
N GLU A 116 5.04 -8.04 20.06
CA GLU A 116 3.73 -7.65 20.56
C GLU A 116 3.48 -6.15 20.45
N VAL A 117 2.23 -5.77 20.70
CA VAL A 117 1.82 -4.37 20.82
C VAL A 117 2.34 -3.81 22.15
N VAL A 118 2.98 -2.66 22.11
CA VAL A 118 3.54 -1.99 23.28
C VAL A 118 2.77 -0.71 23.59
N ASN A 119 2.56 -0.43 24.87
CA ASN A 119 2.04 0.86 25.31
C ASN A 119 3.21 1.80 25.58
N ILE A 120 3.21 2.98 24.95
CA ILE A 120 4.29 3.95 25.11
C ILE A 120 3.76 5.24 25.75
N HIS A 121 4.53 5.79 26.67
CA HIS A 121 4.23 7.08 27.29
C HIS A 121 4.90 8.24 26.55
N ASP A 122 6.02 7.97 25.89
CA ASP A 122 6.75 8.94 25.08
C ASP A 122 6.98 8.41 23.66
N LYS A 123 6.52 9.17 22.66
CA LYS A 123 6.72 8.86 21.23
C LYS A 123 8.19 8.90 20.82
N SER A 124 9.03 9.63 21.56
CA SER A 124 10.46 9.71 21.31
C SER A 124 11.25 8.50 21.84
N SER A 125 10.58 7.59 22.57
CA SER A 125 11.14 6.30 23.00
C SER A 125 11.55 5.42 21.81
N ILE A 126 12.57 4.58 22.03
CA ILE A 126 13.05 3.56 21.08
C ILE A 126 12.47 2.17 21.35
N GLU A 127 11.43 2.08 22.19
CA GLU A 127 10.81 0.81 22.61
C GLU A 127 9.82 0.21 21.60
N TRP A 128 9.61 0.88 20.46
CA TRP A 128 8.69 0.49 19.40
C TRP A 128 9.35 0.66 18.04
N ASP A 129 8.90 -0.08 17.03
CA ASP A 129 9.52 -0.08 15.70
C ASP A 129 8.59 0.43 14.60
N LEU A 130 7.35 -0.07 14.59
CA LEU A 130 6.30 0.37 13.69
C LEU A 130 5.08 0.80 14.49
N ALA A 131 4.33 1.76 13.95
CA ALA A 131 3.03 2.10 14.48
C ALA A 131 1.97 2.09 13.37
N PHE A 132 0.76 1.68 13.75
CA PHE A 132 -0.35 1.45 12.84
C PHE A 132 -1.56 2.29 13.24
N ARG A 133 -2.25 2.85 12.25
CA ARG A 133 -3.53 3.55 12.43
C ARG A 133 -4.35 3.38 11.16
N ARG A 134 -5.46 2.67 11.24
CA ARG A 134 -6.20 2.17 10.06
C ARG A 134 -5.23 1.43 9.13
N SER A 135 -5.11 1.86 7.88
CA SER A 135 -4.15 1.33 6.92
C SER A 135 -2.81 2.07 6.90
N LYS A 136 -2.65 3.15 7.68
CA LYS A 136 -1.40 3.91 7.73
C LYS A 136 -0.37 3.19 8.60
N VAL A 137 0.88 3.26 8.16
CA VAL A 137 2.02 2.69 8.86
C VAL A 137 3.14 3.71 8.87
N ILE A 138 3.69 3.95 10.06
CA ILE A 138 4.86 4.79 10.31
C ILE A 138 5.93 3.96 10.99
N SER A 139 7.19 4.39 10.87
CA SER A 139 8.33 3.76 11.53
C SER A 139 8.93 4.69 12.57
N ASN A 140 9.57 4.10 13.58
CA ASN A 140 10.27 4.85 14.62
C ASN A 140 11.61 5.40 14.11
N GLY A 141 11.55 6.37 13.20
CA GLY A 141 12.73 7.01 12.64
C GLY A 141 12.40 8.21 11.76
N GLY A 142 13.41 9.00 11.42
CA GLY A 142 13.28 10.18 10.59
C GLY A 142 12.40 11.25 11.25
N ALA A 143 11.41 11.75 10.52
CA ALA A 143 10.51 12.79 11.01
C ALA A 143 9.61 12.33 12.18
N THR A 144 9.35 11.02 12.30
CA THR A 144 8.50 10.48 13.36
C THR A 144 9.21 10.50 14.71
N ASN A 145 10.49 10.14 14.72
CA ASN A 145 11.34 10.19 15.90
C ASN A 145 12.81 10.36 15.48
N LYS A 146 13.43 11.46 15.91
CA LYS A 146 14.82 11.79 15.61
C LYS A 146 15.84 10.86 16.27
N PHE A 147 15.47 10.18 17.35
CA PHE A 147 16.35 9.25 18.07
C PHE A 147 16.28 7.82 17.51
N GLY A 148 15.14 7.48 16.91
CA GLY A 148 14.92 6.20 16.26
C GLY A 148 15.63 6.12 14.91
N LYS A 149 16.19 4.94 14.62
CA LYS A 149 16.88 4.65 13.36
C LYS A 149 16.02 3.81 12.42
N ALA A 150 14.72 3.68 12.69
CA ALA A 150 13.88 2.81 11.90
C ALA A 150 13.70 3.35 10.48
N GLY A 151 13.53 2.43 9.55
CA GLY A 151 13.28 2.73 8.15
C GLY A 151 13.01 1.46 7.37
N LEU A 152 12.61 1.61 6.11
CA LEU A 152 12.15 0.49 5.29
C LEU A 152 12.75 0.46 3.89
N ILE A 153 12.80 -0.75 3.33
CA ILE A 153 13.08 -1.02 1.92
C ILE A 153 11.97 -1.93 1.40
N ASN A 154 11.40 -1.61 0.24
CA ASN A 154 10.52 -2.53 -0.48
C ASN A 154 11.38 -3.48 -1.33
N LEU A 155 11.43 -4.75 -0.96
CA LEU A 155 12.19 -5.76 -1.70
C LEU A 155 11.42 -6.29 -2.92
N GLY A 156 10.19 -5.84 -3.14
CA GLY A 156 9.33 -6.32 -4.22
C GLY A 156 8.56 -7.58 -3.84
N SER A 157 7.99 -8.27 -4.83
CA SER A 157 7.19 -9.49 -4.64
C SER A 157 8.05 -10.76 -4.51
N LEU A 158 9.17 -10.67 -3.80
CA LEU A 158 10.02 -11.84 -3.53
C LEU A 158 9.28 -12.85 -2.66
N ASP A 159 9.58 -14.12 -2.88
CA ASP A 159 9.14 -15.19 -1.97
C ASP A 159 9.73 -14.94 -0.58
N PHE A 160 8.85 -14.92 0.43
CA PHE A 160 9.21 -14.53 1.78
C PHE A 160 10.25 -15.49 2.37
N ASP A 161 10.14 -16.79 2.07
CA ASP A 161 11.02 -17.82 2.62
C ASP A 161 12.41 -17.82 1.96
N GLN A 162 12.50 -17.30 0.73
CA GLN A 162 13.78 -17.18 0.00
C GLN A 162 14.61 -15.95 0.42
N VAL A 163 14.02 -14.99 1.13
CA VAL A 163 14.75 -13.83 1.67
C VAL A 163 15.48 -14.25 2.94
N THR A 164 16.74 -14.65 2.79
CA THR A 164 17.62 -15.08 3.89
C THR A 164 18.55 -13.98 4.38
N GLU A 165 18.64 -12.88 3.64
CA GLU A 165 19.46 -11.72 3.97
C GLU A 165 18.75 -10.44 3.50
N VAL A 166 18.89 -9.35 4.26
CA VAL A 166 18.37 -8.03 3.88
C VAL A 166 19.51 -7.02 3.68
N PRO A 167 19.31 -5.93 2.93
CA PRO A 167 20.35 -4.90 2.78
C PRO A 167 20.73 -4.27 4.12
N LEU A 168 21.99 -3.82 4.25
CA LEU A 168 22.47 -3.10 5.45
C LEU A 168 22.10 -1.61 5.45
N ASP A 169 22.01 -1.02 4.25
CA ASP A 169 21.88 0.42 4.05
C ASP A 169 20.68 0.79 3.15
N ASN A 170 20.47 2.09 2.95
CA ASN A 170 19.41 2.67 2.10
C ASN A 170 17.98 2.50 2.62
N TYR A 171 17.83 2.34 3.93
CA TYR A 171 16.52 2.34 4.58
C TYR A 171 15.87 3.72 4.53
N VAL A 172 14.67 3.78 3.95
CA VAL A 172 13.89 5.01 3.83
C VAL A 172 13.14 5.23 5.13
N GLN A 173 13.52 6.29 5.85
CA GLN A 173 12.84 6.74 7.05
C GLN A 173 11.60 7.58 6.72
N ASP A 174 10.79 7.82 7.74
CA ASP A 174 9.58 8.62 7.62
C ASP A 174 9.90 10.08 7.31
N LYS A 175 9.01 10.70 6.54
CA LYS A 175 9.12 12.11 6.12
C LYS A 175 7.93 12.89 6.65
N ALA A 176 8.20 14.10 7.13
CA ALA A 176 7.16 15.06 7.47
C ALA A 176 6.47 15.51 6.17
N THR A 177 5.14 15.49 6.16
CA THR A 177 4.35 16.13 5.11
C THR A 177 3.63 17.36 5.68
N ARG A 178 2.74 17.97 4.89
CA ARG A 178 1.93 19.11 5.35
C ARG A 178 0.87 18.71 6.38
N THR A 179 0.42 17.46 6.37
CA THR A 179 -0.71 16.99 7.17
C THR A 179 -0.27 16.07 8.30
N GLU A 180 0.55 15.07 7.98
CA GLU A 180 1.06 14.11 8.96
C GLU A 180 2.39 13.51 8.51
N THR A 181 3.05 12.79 9.40
CA THR A 181 4.27 12.07 9.05
C THR A 181 3.90 10.75 8.37
N GLU A 182 4.64 10.41 7.32
CA GLU A 182 4.37 9.23 6.50
C GLU A 182 5.67 8.52 6.11
N ASN A 183 5.62 7.19 5.97
CA ASN A 183 6.70 6.45 5.34
C ASN A 183 6.45 6.27 3.83
N PRO A 184 7.29 6.81 2.93
CA PRO A 184 7.09 6.70 1.48
C PRO A 184 6.96 5.27 0.95
N ILE A 185 7.60 4.29 1.62
CA ILE A 185 7.58 2.88 1.24
C ILE A 185 6.22 2.23 1.55
N LEU A 186 5.56 2.69 2.63
CA LEU A 186 4.31 2.11 3.14
C LEU A 186 3.07 2.93 2.84
N LEU A 187 3.13 3.98 2.01
CA LEU A 187 1.93 4.76 1.65
C LEU A 187 0.81 3.91 1.03
N LYS A 188 1.20 2.94 0.20
CA LYS A 188 0.27 2.09 -0.56
C LYS A 188 0.75 0.65 -0.52
N TRP A 189 0.93 0.11 0.68
CA TRP A 189 1.23 -1.32 0.85
C TRP A 189 0.05 -2.23 0.47
N TYR A 190 -1.11 -1.63 0.16
CA TYR A 190 -2.31 -2.28 -0.36
C TYR A 190 -2.68 -1.78 -1.77
N ARG A 191 -3.59 -2.50 -2.42
CA ARG A 191 -4.30 -2.12 -3.66
C ARG A 191 -5.74 -1.81 -3.32
N TYR A 192 -6.31 -0.81 -3.98
CA TYR A 192 -7.74 -0.49 -3.86
C TYR A 192 -8.46 -0.86 -5.15
N ASN A 193 -9.52 -1.64 -5.04
CA ASN A 193 -10.43 -1.91 -6.15
C ASN A 193 -11.57 -0.89 -6.11
N TYR A 194 -11.64 -0.01 -7.13
CA TYR A 194 -12.64 1.05 -7.20
C TYR A 194 -14.07 0.56 -7.49
N LEU A 195 -14.23 -0.65 -8.04
CA LEU A 195 -15.54 -1.23 -8.34
C LEU A 195 -16.14 -1.90 -7.10
N THR A 196 -15.32 -2.65 -6.35
CA THR A 196 -15.79 -3.41 -5.18
C THR A 196 -15.53 -2.69 -3.87
N HIS A 197 -14.84 -1.54 -3.90
CA HIS A 197 -14.36 -0.80 -2.74
C HIS A 197 -13.53 -1.63 -1.75
N LYS A 198 -13.00 -2.77 -2.21
CA LYS A 198 -12.20 -3.70 -1.41
C LYS A 198 -10.73 -3.33 -1.53
N LEU A 199 -10.01 -3.33 -0.41
CA LEU A 199 -8.55 -3.25 -0.44
C LEU A 199 -7.94 -4.64 -0.31
N SER A 200 -6.75 -4.83 -0.86
CA SER A 200 -5.99 -6.08 -0.73
C SER A 200 -4.52 -5.77 -0.47
N ALA A 201 -3.90 -6.49 0.46
CA ALA A 201 -2.46 -6.33 0.72
C ALA A 201 -1.67 -6.65 -0.56
N LYS A 202 -0.63 -5.87 -0.84
CA LYS A 202 0.33 -6.22 -1.89
C LYS A 202 1.18 -7.38 -1.39
N SER A 203 1.55 -8.28 -2.30
CA SER A 203 2.39 -9.45 -2.01
C SER A 203 3.87 -9.12 -1.77
N ASN A 204 4.18 -7.87 -1.43
CA ASN A 204 5.55 -7.38 -1.30
C ASN A 204 6.16 -7.83 0.03
N THR A 205 7.44 -8.18 -0.01
CA THR A 205 8.28 -8.36 1.17
C THR A 205 9.06 -7.08 1.41
N TYR A 206 9.14 -6.66 2.68
CA TYR A 206 9.83 -5.44 3.09
C TYR A 206 10.97 -5.81 4.03
N ALA A 207 12.11 -5.13 3.89
CA ALA A 207 13.11 -5.09 4.95
C ALA A 207 12.83 -3.90 5.86
N VAL A 208 12.96 -4.10 7.16
CA VAL A 208 12.84 -3.05 8.17
C VAL A 208 14.13 -3.03 8.98
N ARG A 209 14.71 -1.83 9.11
CA ARG A 209 15.66 -1.53 10.18
C ARG A 209 14.83 -1.06 11.36
N THR A 210 15.01 -1.64 12.53
CA THR A 210 14.29 -1.29 13.77
C THR A 210 14.84 -0.01 14.39
N ALA A 211 14.16 0.55 15.39
CA ALA A 211 14.58 1.79 16.07
C ALA A 211 16.00 1.68 16.64
N ASN A 212 16.34 0.49 17.16
CA ASN A 212 17.62 0.12 17.74
C ASN A 212 18.62 -0.54 16.74
N SER A 213 18.41 -0.38 15.43
CA SER A 213 19.32 -0.86 14.36
C SER A 213 19.47 -2.38 14.23
N LYS A 214 18.40 -3.13 14.47
CA LYS A 214 18.27 -4.55 14.13
C LYS A 214 17.49 -4.73 12.83
N PHE A 215 17.45 -5.94 12.32
CA PHE A 215 16.90 -6.24 10.99
C PHE A 215 15.71 -7.18 11.05
N VAL A 216 14.72 -6.87 10.22
CA VAL A 216 13.47 -7.64 10.06
C VAL A 216 13.16 -7.77 8.58
N LYS A 217 12.65 -8.93 8.17
CA LYS A 217 11.78 -9.01 6.97
C LYS A 217 10.33 -9.09 7.41
N VAL A 218 9.45 -8.34 6.78
CA VAL A 218 8.00 -8.33 7.07
C VAL A 218 7.20 -8.40 5.79
N LYS A 219 6.06 -9.08 5.85
CA LYS A 219 5.07 -9.13 4.78
C LYS A 219 3.69 -8.93 5.38
N PHE A 220 2.99 -7.92 4.90
CA PHE A 220 1.61 -7.68 5.28
C PHE A 220 0.69 -8.60 4.46
N LEU A 221 -0.16 -9.34 5.14
CA LEU A 221 -0.99 -10.40 4.56
C LEU A 221 -2.43 -9.95 4.38
N ASP A 222 -2.96 -9.24 5.37
CA ASP A 222 -4.33 -8.77 5.40
C ASP A 222 -4.43 -7.52 6.30
N PHE A 223 -5.55 -6.80 6.21
CA PHE A 223 -5.86 -5.66 7.08
C PHE A 223 -7.34 -5.65 7.53
N TYR A 224 -8.09 -6.71 7.25
CA TYR A 224 -9.48 -6.85 7.70
C TYR A 224 -9.58 -7.57 9.05
N CYS A 225 -10.47 -7.06 9.90
CA CYS A 225 -10.87 -7.66 11.16
C CYS A 225 -11.90 -8.78 10.93
N ALA A 226 -12.16 -9.61 11.95
CA ALA A 226 -13.15 -10.70 11.86
C ALA A 226 -14.57 -10.20 11.55
N ASN A 227 -14.92 -9.00 12.02
CA ASN A 227 -16.18 -8.31 11.71
C ASN A 227 -16.22 -7.66 10.32
N LYS A 228 -15.21 -7.88 9.47
CA LYS A 228 -15.03 -7.29 8.13
C LYS A 228 -14.74 -5.78 8.10
N GLU A 229 -14.54 -5.15 9.26
CA GLU A 229 -14.01 -3.79 9.32
C GLU A 229 -12.52 -3.76 8.98
N THR A 230 -12.00 -2.58 8.66
CA THR A 230 -10.59 -2.38 8.34
C THR A 230 -9.78 -2.01 9.57
N GLY A 231 -8.49 -2.33 9.53
CA GLY A 231 -7.50 -1.93 10.54
C GLY A 231 -6.95 -3.06 11.39
N CYS A 232 -7.34 -4.32 11.19
CA CYS A 232 -6.65 -5.46 11.80
C CYS A 232 -5.52 -5.94 10.88
N ILE A 233 -4.32 -5.39 11.08
CA ILE A 233 -3.17 -5.66 10.22
C ILE A 233 -2.60 -7.04 10.56
N LYS A 234 -2.80 -8.00 9.66
CA LYS A 234 -2.17 -9.31 9.73
C LYS A 234 -0.83 -9.25 9.02
N MET A 235 0.24 -9.61 9.72
CA MET A 235 1.59 -9.62 9.15
C MET A 235 2.36 -10.85 9.60
N GLN A 236 3.22 -11.33 8.72
CA GLN A 236 4.26 -12.29 9.06
C GLN A 236 5.62 -11.61 9.01
N TYR A 237 6.52 -11.98 9.91
CA TYR A 237 7.85 -11.39 9.97
C TYR A 237 8.88 -12.36 10.55
N VAL A 238 10.15 -12.08 10.26
CA VAL A 238 11.31 -12.71 10.90
C VAL A 238 12.18 -11.59 11.43
N TYR A 239 12.55 -11.66 12.71
CA TYR A 239 13.38 -10.67 13.40
C TYR A 239 14.73 -11.28 13.76
N GLN A 240 15.81 -10.53 13.51
CA GLN A 240 17.16 -10.91 13.92
C GLN A 240 17.64 -10.04 15.09
N ASP A 241 17.76 -10.65 16.26
CA ASP A 241 18.18 -10.03 17.52
C ASP A 241 19.67 -9.67 17.60
N ASN A 242 20.58 -10.46 17.02
CA ASN A 242 22.02 -10.25 17.10
C ASN A 242 22.51 -9.02 16.30
N GLY A 243 21.69 -8.48 15.39
CA GLY A 243 22.01 -7.32 14.56
C GLY A 243 22.70 -7.65 13.23
N SER A 244 22.90 -8.93 12.92
CA SER A 244 23.21 -9.41 11.58
C SER A 244 22.05 -9.11 10.64
N ASN A 245 22.34 -8.90 9.36
CA ASN A 245 21.34 -8.80 8.30
C ASN A 245 20.96 -10.18 7.72
N HIS A 246 21.60 -11.25 8.17
CA HIS A 246 21.21 -12.62 7.87
C HIS A 246 20.06 -13.06 8.78
N LEU A 247 19.01 -13.61 8.18
CA LEU A 247 17.78 -14.06 8.83
C LEU A 247 17.76 -15.60 8.98
N THR A 248 18.94 -16.18 9.16
CA THR A 248 19.18 -17.60 9.38
C THR A 248 19.66 -17.85 10.80
N LYS A 249 19.40 -19.04 11.34
CA LYS A 249 19.98 -19.47 12.60
C LYS A 249 21.49 -19.55 12.42
N SER A 250 22.26 -18.91 13.31
CA SER A 250 23.70 -19.18 13.39
C SER A 250 23.89 -20.68 13.66
N ALA A 251 24.78 -21.32 12.90
CA ALA A 251 25.19 -22.69 13.21
C ALA A 251 25.77 -22.67 14.63
N SER A 252 25.09 -23.35 15.56
CA SER A 252 25.63 -23.55 16.91
C SER A 252 27.03 -24.14 16.74
N SER A 253 28.05 -23.43 17.20
CA SER A 253 29.41 -23.97 17.28
C SER A 253 29.37 -25.09 18.30
N ASN A 254 29.08 -26.31 17.85
CA ASN A 254 29.34 -27.52 18.60
C ASN A 254 30.86 -27.63 18.74
N ILE A 255 31.39 -26.98 19.78
CA ILE A 255 32.74 -27.25 20.27
C ILE A 255 32.61 -28.56 21.05
N PRO A 256 33.16 -29.69 20.55
CA PRO A 256 33.19 -30.90 21.35
C PRO A 256 34.05 -30.66 22.60
N PRO A 257 33.68 -31.21 23.76
CA PRO A 257 34.52 -31.16 24.94
C PRO A 257 35.86 -31.85 24.64
N ALA A 258 36.95 -31.19 25.04
CA ALA A 258 38.32 -31.71 24.96
C ALA A 258 38.55 -32.88 25.93
#